data_AF-A0A7S3KUD4-F1
#
_entry.id   AF-A0A7S3KUD4-F1
#
_cell.length_a   1.000
_cell.length_b   1.000
_cell.length_c   1.000
_cell.angle_alpha   90.00
_cell.angle_beta   90.00
_cell.angle_gamma   90.00
#
_symmetry.space_group_name_H-M   'P 1'
#
loop_
_entity.id
_entity.type
_entity.pdbx_description
1 polymer ?
#
loop_
_entity_poly.entity_id
_entity_poly.type
_entity_poly.pdbx_seq_one_letter_code
_entity_poly.pdbx_strand_id
1 'polypeptide(L)'
;MKLLDYDLNSESYSLDSRSYLIGVIKRFVKNESIDFYVQNFFPLIDLLMKSRKEALKEKQQIKVKKYETLICQIWEIMPNYLGNYRDYGFEDATYLQVLLKNMDKIVEKNLFSARIITLKNYCALIDFLKGAPKTDLKIKKARIFMMKKAVTYINSLSELYLQAVDTQKASAVSSIRENEHTLLLKTISKFGWLAKRAKLYDLFFNELTNIVGEFTNFETELQEDESMELDEQAKTLRNIENEATKKKILRKIDIIICLMERIKLSKRHCELIIKFADSIAKSKITQKKAFKILSIILESYEVTSYEELSEIFSQLTGYAFSATQQKQKLYMLKIFLSKIKKPKKEDDKMENDYDDLANNPVEDSDEDDPEEEMKKIEVNDEQRQEIINTILPEIITGFYS
;
A
#
# COMPACT_ATOMS: atom_id res chain seq x y z
N MET A 1 14.28 23.76 27.58
CA MET A 1 13.33 23.91 26.45
C MET A 1 13.18 25.40 26.11
N LYS A 2 14.25 26.07 25.64
CA LYS A 2 14.31 27.54 25.39
C LYS A 2 13.70 27.99 24.04
N LEU A 3 12.99 27.09 23.36
CA LEU A 3 12.39 27.35 22.04
C LEU A 3 11.15 28.25 22.12
N LEU A 4 10.49 28.27 23.28
CA LEU A 4 9.31 29.10 23.56
C LEU A 4 9.68 30.46 24.15
N ASP A 5 10.89 30.60 24.70
CA ASP A 5 11.42 31.86 25.26
C ASP A 5 11.95 32.80 24.16
N TYR A 6 12.08 32.30 22.93
CA TYR A 6 12.41 33.13 21.79
C TYR A 6 11.19 33.98 21.43
N ASP A 7 11.37 35.29 21.23
CA ASP A 7 10.29 36.15 20.76
C ASP A 7 9.95 35.81 19.31
N LEU A 8 8.99 34.90 19.21
CA LEU A 8 8.36 34.42 18.01
C LEU A 8 7.59 35.54 17.26
N ASN A 9 7.44 36.73 17.83
CA ASN A 9 6.80 37.89 17.19
C ASN A 9 7.81 38.94 16.68
N SER A 10 9.11 38.73 16.84
CA SER A 10 10.12 39.63 16.28
C SER A 10 9.98 39.73 14.75
N GLU A 11 10.07 40.94 14.20
CA GLU A 11 10.01 41.18 12.75
C GLU A 11 11.07 40.37 12.00
N SER A 12 12.23 40.15 12.62
CA SER A 12 13.29 39.27 12.12
C SER A 12 12.83 37.83 11.94
N TYR A 13 12.02 37.29 12.86
CA TYR A 13 11.51 35.92 12.73
C TYR A 13 10.59 35.76 11.52
N SER A 14 9.82 36.78 11.14
CA SER A 14 8.94 36.68 9.96
C SER A 14 9.74 36.43 8.66
N LEU A 15 10.92 37.04 8.55
CA LEU A 15 11.89 36.85 7.46
C LEU A 15 12.61 35.49 7.55
N ASP A 16 12.85 34.99 8.77
CA ASP A 16 13.54 33.73 9.05
C ASP A 16 12.59 32.50 9.15
N SER A 17 11.28 32.70 9.20
CA SER A 17 10.28 31.74 9.74
C SER A 17 10.11 30.41 9.00
N ARG A 18 10.73 30.21 7.82
CA ARG A 18 10.44 29.04 6.99
C ARG A 18 11.13 27.75 7.41
N SER A 19 12.20 27.73 8.22
CA SER A 19 13.04 26.49 8.26
C SER A 19 13.91 26.23 9.50
N TYR A 20 13.71 26.84 10.67
CA TYR A 20 14.70 26.67 11.75
C TYR A 20 14.48 25.46 12.68
N LEU A 21 13.25 25.01 12.95
CA LEU A 21 13.07 23.96 13.96
C LEU A 21 13.74 22.65 13.55
N ILE A 22 13.56 22.21 12.29
CA ILE A 22 14.19 20.98 11.79
C ILE A 22 15.72 21.11 11.78
N GLY A 23 16.25 22.25 11.32
CA GLY A 23 17.70 22.49 11.28
C GLY A 23 18.32 22.53 12.68
N VAL A 24 17.63 23.16 13.65
CA VAL A 24 18.06 23.22 15.05
C VAL A 24 17.96 21.84 15.69
N ILE A 25 16.83 21.14 15.55
CA ILE A 25 16.66 19.78 16.11
C ILE A 25 17.72 18.83 15.54
N LYS A 26 17.90 18.78 14.21
CA LYS A 26 18.93 17.92 13.59
C LYS A 26 20.35 18.23 14.07
N ARG A 27 20.63 19.50 14.38
CA ARG A 27 21.97 19.93 14.84
C ARG A 27 22.23 19.63 16.32
N PHE A 28 21.20 19.59 17.15
CA PHE A 28 21.34 19.53 18.61
C PHE A 28 20.80 18.26 19.26
N VAL A 29 19.94 17.50 18.58
CA VAL A 29 19.41 16.24 19.11
C VAL A 29 20.28 15.09 18.62
N LYS A 30 21.10 14.57 19.54
CA LYS A 30 21.97 13.40 19.29
C LYS A 30 21.32 12.07 19.70
N ASN A 31 20.30 12.12 20.56
CA ASN A 31 19.54 10.95 20.99
C ASN A 31 18.35 10.73 20.05
N GLU A 32 18.45 9.70 19.22
CA GLU A 32 17.47 9.34 18.20
C GLU A 32 16.57 8.18 18.66
N SER A 33 16.06 8.24 19.90
CA SER A 33 15.12 7.23 20.41
C SER A 33 13.67 7.70 20.32
N ILE A 34 12.76 6.75 20.11
CA ILE A 34 11.32 7.03 20.07
C ILE A 34 10.81 7.52 21.43
N ASP A 35 11.37 7.02 22.54
CA ASP A 35 11.05 7.46 23.89
C ASP A 35 11.41 8.93 24.08
N PHE A 36 12.59 9.35 23.59
CA PHE A 36 12.95 10.77 23.56
C PHE A 36 11.92 11.58 22.77
N TYR A 37 11.50 11.06 21.61
CA TYR A 37 10.52 11.75 20.78
C TYR A 37 9.19 11.93 21.51
N VAL A 38 8.67 10.88 22.14
CA VAL A 38 7.40 10.95 22.87
C VAL A 38 7.52 11.82 24.12
N GLN A 39 8.58 11.68 24.91
CA GLN A 39 8.73 12.46 26.14
C GLN A 39 8.95 13.96 25.90
N ASN A 40 9.59 14.36 24.79
CA ASN A 40 9.97 15.75 24.56
C ASN A 40 9.10 16.45 23.51
N PHE A 41 8.72 15.76 22.43
CA PHE A 41 7.98 16.38 21.34
C PHE A 41 6.47 16.28 21.50
N PHE A 42 5.91 15.26 22.16
CA PHE A 42 4.44 15.22 22.38
C PHE A 42 3.96 16.34 23.30
N PRO A 43 4.59 16.61 24.46
CA PRO A 43 4.20 17.75 25.27
C PRO A 43 4.29 19.07 24.51
N LEU A 44 5.27 19.20 23.61
CA LEU A 44 5.39 20.36 22.73
C LEU A 44 4.23 20.43 21.72
N ILE A 45 3.87 19.32 21.06
CA ILE A 45 2.70 19.25 20.17
C ILE A 45 1.44 19.66 20.95
N ASP A 46 1.21 19.12 22.14
CA ASP A 46 0.03 19.44 22.96
C ASP A 46 -0.02 20.92 23.35
N LEU A 47 1.12 21.51 23.69
CA LEU A 47 1.22 22.94 23.96
C LEU A 47 0.89 23.76 22.71
N LEU A 48 1.52 23.45 21.58
CA LEU A 48 1.26 24.13 20.30
C LEU A 48 -0.21 24.02 19.88
N MET A 49 -0.83 22.87 20.13
CA MET A 49 -2.26 22.63 19.90
C MET A 49 -3.15 23.52 20.76
N LYS A 50 -2.80 23.73 22.04
CA LYS A 50 -3.51 24.65 22.95
C LYS A 50 -3.33 26.10 22.51
N SER A 51 -2.10 26.54 22.29
CA SER A 51 -1.78 27.90 21.83
C SER A 51 -2.43 28.22 20.48
N ARG A 52 -2.54 27.23 19.58
CA ARG A 52 -3.30 27.36 18.34
C ARG A 52 -4.79 27.64 18.59
N LYS A 53 -5.42 26.91 19.52
CA LYS A 53 -6.84 27.12 19.85
C LYS A 53 -7.08 28.50 20.45
N GLU A 54 -6.17 28.99 21.27
CA GLU A 54 -6.22 30.35 21.85
C GLU A 54 -6.06 31.41 20.76
N ALA A 55 -5.04 31.31 19.92
CA ALA A 55 -4.83 32.22 18.79
C ALA A 55 -6.02 32.23 17.81
N LEU A 56 -6.69 31.08 17.64
CA LEU A 56 -7.90 31.00 16.83
C LEU A 56 -9.07 31.77 17.44
N LYS A 57 -9.26 31.70 18.77
CA LYS A 57 -10.28 32.49 19.50
C LYS A 57 -10.00 33.99 19.38
N GLU A 58 -8.73 34.38 19.41
CA GLU A 58 -8.26 35.76 19.25
C GLU A 58 -8.22 36.23 17.79
N LYS A 59 -8.63 35.39 16.82
CA LYS A 59 -8.59 35.66 15.38
C LYS A 59 -7.19 35.97 14.82
N GLN A 60 -6.13 35.50 15.48
CA GLN A 60 -4.73 35.70 15.08
C GLN A 60 -4.27 34.65 14.06
N GLN A 61 -4.70 34.79 12.80
CA GLN A 61 -4.47 33.79 11.75
C GLN A 61 -3.00 33.45 11.48
N ILE A 62 -2.10 34.45 11.57
CA ILE A 62 -0.66 34.25 11.38
C ILE A 62 -0.10 33.30 12.46
N LYS A 63 -0.47 33.51 13.73
CA LYS A 63 -0.04 32.63 14.83
C LYS A 63 -0.61 31.23 14.68
N VAL A 64 -1.87 31.10 14.27
CA VAL A 64 -2.48 29.79 13.96
C VAL A 64 -1.63 29.04 12.93
N LYS A 65 -1.32 29.66 11.78
CA LYS A 65 -0.50 29.04 10.72
C LYS A 65 0.91 28.70 11.18
N LYS A 66 1.50 29.54 12.03
CA LYS A 66 2.81 29.27 12.63
C LYS A 66 2.80 28.03 13.52
N TYR A 67 1.83 27.91 14.42
CA TYR A 67 1.71 26.73 15.28
C TYR A 67 1.42 25.45 14.48
N GLU A 68 0.58 25.55 13.45
CA GLU A 68 0.34 24.45 12.49
C GLU A 68 1.64 23.98 11.82
N THR A 69 2.45 24.93 11.35
CA THR A 69 3.74 24.64 10.70
C THR A 69 4.72 23.96 11.67
N LEU A 70 4.81 24.43 12.91
CA LEU A 70 5.67 23.83 13.93
C LEU A 70 5.23 22.39 14.26
N ILE A 71 3.92 22.15 14.39
CA ILE A 71 3.39 20.80 14.61
C ILE A 71 3.77 19.88 13.44
N CYS A 72 3.59 20.33 12.19
CA CYS A 72 3.99 19.55 11.01
C CYS A 72 5.49 19.24 11.00
N GLN A 73 6.34 20.22 11.28
CA GLN A 73 7.80 20.02 11.33
C GLN A 73 8.22 19.02 12.41
N ILE A 74 7.56 19.02 13.56
CA ILE A 74 7.80 18.02 14.61
C ILE A 74 7.43 16.62 14.10
N TRP A 75 6.30 16.46 13.43
CA TRP A 75 5.94 15.17 12.84
C TRP A 75 6.88 14.72 11.73
N GLU A 76 7.42 15.64 10.93
CA GLU A 76 8.35 15.32 9.84
C GLU A 76 9.68 14.73 10.31
N ILE A 77 10.12 15.03 11.53
CA ILE A 77 11.37 14.49 12.08
C ILE A 77 11.19 13.13 12.74
N MET A 78 9.95 12.69 13.02
CA MET A 78 9.66 11.44 13.72
C MET A 78 10.38 10.22 13.13
N PRO A 79 10.46 10.02 11.80
CA PRO A 79 11.15 8.87 11.24
C PRO A 79 12.63 8.75 11.63
N ASN A 80 13.30 9.86 11.93
CA ASN A 80 14.70 9.84 12.38
C ASN A 80 14.84 9.17 13.76
N TYR A 81 13.79 9.22 14.58
CA TYR A 81 13.74 8.60 15.91
C TYR A 81 13.33 7.11 15.86
N LEU A 82 13.18 6.56 14.65
CA LEU A 82 13.00 5.13 14.42
C LEU A 82 14.35 4.44 14.09
N GLY A 83 15.46 5.17 13.86
CA GLY A 83 16.66 4.59 13.24
C GLY A 83 17.46 3.59 14.09
N ASN A 84 17.52 3.76 15.41
CA ASN A 84 18.52 3.06 16.23
C ASN A 84 17.96 1.90 17.06
N TYR A 85 17.63 0.84 16.34
CA TYR A 85 18.03 -0.53 16.67
C TYR A 85 18.35 -0.94 18.11
N ARG A 86 19.56 -0.52 18.47
CA ARG A 86 20.35 -1.07 19.56
C ARG A 86 20.18 -0.24 20.83
N ASP A 87 19.60 0.95 20.70
CA ASP A 87 19.41 1.91 21.80
C ASP A 87 17.93 2.02 22.20
N TYR A 88 17.10 1.02 21.87
CA TYR A 88 15.66 1.05 22.10
C TYR A 88 15.27 1.07 23.58
N GLY A 89 15.15 2.27 24.11
CA GLY A 89 14.00 2.63 24.93
C GLY A 89 12.76 2.51 24.06
N PHE A 90 12.21 1.30 23.91
CA PHE A 90 10.77 1.12 23.95
C PHE A 90 10.49 0.63 25.38
N GLU A 91 10.75 1.45 26.39
CA GLU A 91 10.51 0.99 27.77
C GLU A 91 9.05 0.59 27.96
N ASP A 92 8.15 1.24 27.22
CA ASP A 92 6.71 0.99 27.30
C ASP A 92 6.03 0.98 25.92
N ALA A 93 5.26 -0.08 25.65
CA ALA A 93 4.38 -0.17 24.48
C ALA A 93 3.31 0.94 24.47
N THR A 94 3.07 1.62 25.60
CA THR A 94 2.18 2.78 25.69
C THR A 94 2.62 3.93 24.78
N TYR A 95 3.92 4.17 24.58
CA TYR A 95 4.39 5.25 23.73
C TYR A 95 3.98 5.07 22.27
N LEU A 96 4.02 3.83 21.76
CA LEU A 96 3.52 3.50 20.44
C LEU A 96 2.01 3.72 20.33
N GLN A 97 1.25 3.36 21.36
CA GLN A 97 -0.20 3.61 21.39
C GLN A 97 -0.52 5.10 21.38
N VAL A 98 0.25 5.90 22.12
CA VAL A 98 0.14 7.36 22.15
C VAL A 98 0.47 7.95 20.78
N LEU A 99 1.52 7.46 20.11
CA LEU A 99 1.88 7.83 18.74
C LEU A 99 0.72 7.57 17.78
N LEU A 100 0.25 6.33 17.72
CA LEU A 100 -0.79 5.89 16.79
C LEU A 100 -2.10 6.65 17.03
N LYS A 101 -2.55 6.77 18.29
CA LYS A 101 -3.77 7.53 18.64
C LYS A 101 -3.73 8.97 18.16
N ASN A 102 -2.56 9.61 18.13
CA ASN A 102 -2.42 10.98 17.63
C ASN A 102 -2.31 11.02 16.10
N MET A 103 -1.63 10.06 15.49
CA MET A 103 -1.62 9.91 14.02
C MET A 103 -3.04 9.71 13.47
N ASP A 104 -3.86 8.87 14.10
CA ASP A 104 -5.23 8.57 13.69
C ASP A 104 -6.06 9.86 13.57
N LYS A 105 -6.02 10.69 14.63
CA LYS A 105 -6.71 11.98 14.67
C LYS A 105 -6.27 12.93 13.56
N ILE A 106 -4.99 12.91 13.19
CA ILE A 106 -4.44 13.78 12.15
C ILE A 106 -4.92 13.31 10.77
N VAL A 107 -4.93 11.99 10.51
CA VAL A 107 -5.38 11.43 9.23
C VAL A 107 -6.87 11.65 9.03
N GLU A 108 -7.70 11.28 10.01
CA GLU A 108 -9.17 11.39 9.95
C GLU A 108 -9.62 12.83 9.72
N LYS A 109 -9.10 13.76 10.51
CA LYS A 109 -9.54 15.17 10.49
C LYS A 109 -8.72 16.05 9.54
N ASN A 110 -7.76 15.47 8.83
CA ASN A 110 -6.76 16.19 8.03
C ASN A 110 -6.16 17.40 8.77
N LEU A 111 -5.83 17.22 10.05
CA LEU A 111 -5.41 18.34 10.89
C LEU A 111 -4.20 19.02 10.25
N PHE A 112 -4.32 20.32 9.98
CA PHE A 112 -3.23 21.17 9.48
C PHE A 112 -2.70 20.76 8.11
N SER A 113 -3.49 20.01 7.33
CA SER A 113 -3.02 19.38 6.08
C SER A 113 -1.82 18.43 6.30
N ALA A 114 -1.66 17.92 7.52
CA ALA A 114 -0.54 17.06 7.91
C ALA A 114 -0.76 15.58 7.55
N ARG A 115 -1.87 15.22 6.88
CA ARG A 115 -2.19 13.83 6.52
C ARG A 115 -1.05 13.17 5.75
N ILE A 116 -0.46 13.85 4.77
CA ILE A 116 0.68 13.33 3.99
C ILE A 116 1.86 13.00 4.90
N ILE A 117 2.20 13.88 5.85
CA ILE A 117 3.31 13.66 6.79
C ILE A 117 2.99 12.44 7.66
N THR A 118 1.78 12.36 8.17
CA THR A 118 1.33 11.24 9.02
C THR A 118 1.33 9.90 8.28
N LEU A 119 0.92 9.85 7.01
CA LEU A 119 0.97 8.64 6.20
C LEU A 119 2.42 8.18 5.93
N LYS A 120 3.35 9.13 5.70
CA LYS A 120 4.79 8.81 5.63
C LYS A 120 5.30 8.22 6.94
N ASN A 121 4.84 8.77 8.06
CA ASN A 121 5.18 8.31 9.39
C ASN A 121 4.64 6.89 9.69
N TYR A 122 3.42 6.55 9.26
CA TYR A 122 2.95 5.17 9.30
C TYR A 122 3.85 4.25 8.49
N CYS A 123 4.19 4.62 7.24
CA CYS A 123 5.08 3.81 6.41
C CYS A 123 6.42 3.56 7.09
N ALA A 124 7.07 4.61 7.61
CA ALA A 124 8.35 4.52 8.30
C ALA A 124 8.26 3.62 9.55
N LEU A 125 7.19 3.76 10.34
CA LEU A 125 6.96 2.93 11.52
C LEU A 125 6.75 1.45 11.17
N ILE A 126 6.03 1.16 10.08
CA ILE A 126 5.83 -0.22 9.62
C ILE A 126 7.14 -0.81 9.12
N ASP A 127 7.92 -0.05 8.35
CA ASP A 127 9.23 -0.48 7.83
C ASP A 127 10.22 -0.75 8.97
N PHE A 128 10.23 0.12 9.96
CA PHE A 128 10.93 -0.07 11.22
C PHE A 128 10.51 -1.39 11.89
N LEU A 129 9.21 -1.57 12.11
CA LEU A 129 8.70 -2.79 12.75
C LEU A 129 9.02 -4.02 11.93
N LYS A 130 9.12 -3.94 10.60
CA LYS A 130 9.53 -5.06 9.76
C LYS A 130 11.01 -5.40 9.94
N GLY A 131 11.90 -4.41 9.90
CA GLY A 131 13.36 -4.62 9.98
C GLY A 131 13.91 -4.93 11.37
N ALA A 132 13.13 -4.70 12.43
CA ALA A 132 13.58 -4.89 13.80
C ALA A 132 13.74 -6.38 14.20
N PRO A 133 14.62 -6.72 15.18
CA PRO A 133 14.79 -8.11 15.64
C PRO A 133 13.49 -8.73 16.18
N LYS A 134 13.19 -9.97 15.79
CA LYS A 134 12.01 -10.73 16.28
C LYS A 134 12.13 -11.14 17.76
N THR A 135 13.35 -11.27 18.26
CA THR A 135 13.64 -11.68 19.64
C THR A 135 13.34 -10.61 20.69
N ASP A 136 13.21 -9.34 20.29
CA ASP A 136 12.89 -8.26 21.22
C ASP A 136 11.40 -8.30 21.60
N LEU A 137 11.13 -8.55 22.89
CA LEU A 137 9.77 -8.65 23.44
C LEU A 137 8.95 -7.37 23.26
N LYS A 138 9.58 -6.19 23.29
CA LYS A 138 8.91 -4.89 23.14
C LYS A 138 8.47 -4.68 21.69
N ILE A 139 9.37 -4.98 20.74
CA ILE A 139 9.06 -4.96 19.30
C ILE A 139 7.97 -5.99 18.98
N LYS A 140 8.03 -7.19 19.58
CA LYS A 140 6.99 -8.20 19.45
C LYS A 140 5.62 -7.70 19.93
N LYS A 141 5.55 -7.06 21.10
CA LYS A 141 4.31 -6.42 21.61
C LYS A 141 3.80 -5.33 20.68
N ALA A 142 4.69 -4.47 20.17
CA ALA A 142 4.37 -3.43 19.21
C ALA A 142 3.78 -3.99 17.89
N ARG A 143 4.40 -5.03 17.33
CA ARG A 143 3.90 -5.75 16.15
C ARG A 143 2.53 -6.36 16.40
N ILE A 144 2.34 -7.04 17.54
CA ILE A 144 1.04 -7.63 17.90
C ILE A 144 -0.04 -6.55 18.02
N PHE A 145 0.28 -5.40 18.63
CA PHE A 145 -0.65 -4.27 18.72
C PHE A 145 -1.02 -3.76 17.32
N MET A 146 -0.03 -3.50 16.48
CA MET A 146 -0.24 -3.03 15.11
C MET A 146 -1.01 -4.03 14.26
N MET A 147 -0.70 -5.31 14.35
CA MET A 147 -1.41 -6.41 13.68
C MET A 147 -2.89 -6.47 14.09
N LYS A 148 -3.21 -6.25 15.38
CA LYS A 148 -4.59 -6.19 15.86
C LYS A 148 -5.37 -5.02 15.26
N LYS A 149 -4.69 -3.94 14.89
CA LYS A 149 -5.28 -2.71 14.35
C LYS A 149 -5.20 -2.58 12.83
N ALA A 150 -4.35 -3.37 12.17
CA ALA A 150 -4.04 -3.24 10.75
C ALA A 150 -5.28 -3.25 9.85
N VAL A 151 -6.20 -4.19 10.06
CA VAL A 151 -7.45 -4.28 9.28
C VAL A 151 -8.35 -3.06 9.49
N THR A 152 -8.46 -2.56 10.72
CA THR A 152 -9.19 -1.32 11.00
C THR A 152 -8.57 -0.15 10.25
N TYR A 153 -7.24 -0.05 10.25
CA TYR A 153 -6.53 1.00 9.50
C TYR A 153 -6.71 0.87 7.99
N ILE A 154 -6.66 -0.35 7.45
CA ILE A 154 -6.94 -0.58 6.03
C ILE A 154 -8.35 -0.07 5.69
N ASN A 155 -9.37 -0.43 6.47
CA ASN A 155 -10.75 0.01 6.20
C ASN A 155 -10.87 1.54 6.26
N SER A 156 -10.36 2.18 7.32
CA SER A 156 -10.44 3.64 7.45
C SER A 156 -9.68 4.38 6.34
N LEU A 157 -8.52 3.86 5.91
CA LEU A 157 -7.76 4.44 4.80
C LEU A 157 -8.42 4.21 3.45
N SER A 158 -9.05 3.05 3.25
CA SER A 158 -9.86 2.72 2.07
C SER A 158 -11.07 3.64 1.94
N GLU A 159 -11.83 3.81 3.03
CA GLU A 159 -12.95 4.76 3.07
C GLU A 159 -12.50 6.17 2.72
N LEU A 160 -11.39 6.62 3.31
CA LEU A 160 -10.82 7.93 3.02
C LEU A 160 -10.40 8.05 1.55
N TYR A 161 -9.78 7.03 0.97
CA TYR A 161 -9.40 7.00 -0.45
C TYR A 161 -10.62 7.10 -1.38
N LEU A 162 -11.74 6.50 -1.00
CA LEU A 162 -13.00 6.50 -1.76
C LEU A 162 -13.78 7.82 -1.64
N GLN A 163 -13.75 8.50 -0.49
CA GLN A 163 -14.48 9.76 -0.24
C GLN A 163 -14.18 10.87 -1.26
N ALA A 164 -13.00 10.87 -1.88
CA ALA A 164 -12.65 11.89 -2.87
C ALA A 164 -13.35 11.73 -4.25
N VAL A 165 -14.19 10.70 -4.44
CA VAL A 165 -15.03 10.58 -5.65
C VAL A 165 -16.39 11.26 -5.48
N ASP A 166 -16.86 11.43 -4.24
CA ASP A 166 -18.18 12.02 -3.94
C ASP A 166 -18.11 13.56 -4.01
N THR A 167 -17.80 14.10 -5.19
CA THR A 167 -17.54 15.54 -5.43
C THR A 167 -18.74 16.45 -5.17
N GLN A 168 -19.97 15.93 -5.14
CA GLN A 168 -21.16 16.73 -4.89
C GLN A 168 -21.36 17.09 -3.40
N LYS A 169 -20.68 16.41 -2.47
CA LYS A 169 -20.75 16.68 -1.02
C LYS A 169 -19.41 17.08 -0.40
N ALA A 170 -18.33 17.08 -1.19
CA ALA A 170 -17.00 17.39 -0.70
C ALA A 170 -16.90 18.89 -0.34
N SER A 171 -17.02 19.20 0.96
CA SER A 171 -16.56 20.48 1.49
C SER A 171 -15.10 20.73 1.06
N ALA A 172 -14.68 21.98 0.88
CA ALA A 172 -13.30 22.33 0.47
C ALA A 172 -12.20 21.71 1.37
N VAL A 173 -12.56 21.23 2.56
CA VAL A 173 -11.69 20.60 3.55
C VAL A 173 -11.34 19.12 3.21
N SER A 174 -12.09 18.46 2.31
CA SER A 174 -11.93 17.02 2.01
C SER A 174 -11.33 16.70 0.64
N SER A 175 -10.83 17.69 -0.12
CA SER A 175 -10.17 17.38 -1.39
C SER A 175 -8.83 16.64 -1.14
N ILE A 176 -8.75 15.39 -1.59
CA ILE A 176 -7.55 14.58 -1.54
C ILE A 176 -6.73 14.87 -2.79
N ARG A 177 -5.43 15.13 -2.61
CA ARG A 177 -4.51 15.42 -3.71
C ARG A 177 -4.01 14.11 -4.35
N GLU A 178 -3.58 14.15 -5.61
CA GLU A 178 -3.09 12.94 -6.31
C GLU A 178 -1.88 12.28 -5.62
N ASN A 179 -0.96 13.10 -5.09
CA ASN A 179 0.18 12.60 -4.32
C ASN A 179 -0.24 11.92 -3.00
N GLU A 180 -1.35 12.36 -2.43
CA GLU A 180 -1.93 11.79 -1.22
C GLU A 180 -2.64 10.46 -1.52
N HIS A 181 -3.32 10.35 -2.67
CA HIS A 181 -3.87 9.09 -3.17
C HIS A 181 -2.80 7.99 -3.27
N THR A 182 -1.67 8.29 -3.91
CA THR A 182 -0.56 7.34 -4.02
C THR A 182 -0.05 6.89 -2.65
N LEU A 183 0.03 7.82 -1.70
CA LEU A 183 0.53 7.55 -0.36
C LEU A 183 -0.47 6.76 0.49
N LEU A 184 -1.78 6.99 0.33
CA LEU A 184 -2.84 6.20 0.95
C LEU A 184 -2.73 4.73 0.51
N LEU A 185 -2.66 4.47 -0.80
CA LEU A 185 -2.51 3.11 -1.34
C LEU A 185 -1.22 2.44 -0.83
N LYS A 186 -0.11 3.17 -0.83
CA LYS A 186 1.16 2.66 -0.26
C LYS A 186 1.00 2.29 1.21
N THR A 187 0.32 3.12 1.99
CA THR A 187 0.10 2.88 3.42
C THR A 187 -0.83 1.69 3.65
N ILE A 188 -1.89 1.53 2.84
CA ILE A 188 -2.77 0.34 2.84
C ILE A 188 -1.95 -0.93 2.57
N SER A 189 -1.12 -0.94 1.53
CA SER A 189 -0.26 -2.10 1.20
C SER A 189 0.73 -2.43 2.34
N LYS A 190 1.25 -1.42 3.04
CA LYS A 190 2.11 -1.60 4.22
C LYS A 190 1.36 -2.20 5.41
N PHE A 191 0.14 -1.74 5.69
CA PHE A 191 -0.69 -2.36 6.72
C PHE A 191 -1.12 -3.78 6.36
N GLY A 192 -1.29 -4.09 5.07
CA GLY A 192 -1.51 -5.45 4.60
C GLY A 192 -0.40 -6.42 5.02
N TRP A 193 0.86 -5.96 5.09
CA TRP A 193 1.97 -6.79 5.60
C TRP A 193 1.84 -7.12 7.09
N LEU A 194 1.26 -6.22 7.89
CA LEU A 194 1.07 -6.43 9.33
C LEU A 194 -0.21 -7.20 9.67
N ALA A 195 -1.20 -7.20 8.78
CA ALA A 195 -2.50 -7.79 9.06
C ALA A 195 -2.40 -9.32 9.21
N LYS A 196 -3.20 -9.88 10.13
CA LYS A 196 -3.35 -11.35 10.20
C LYS A 196 -3.87 -11.87 8.86
N ARG A 197 -3.18 -12.85 8.28
CA ARG A 197 -3.49 -13.43 6.96
C ARG A 197 -4.98 -13.74 6.80
N ALA A 198 -5.58 -14.48 7.74
CA ALA A 198 -7.01 -14.82 7.69
C ALA A 198 -7.94 -13.60 7.61
N LYS A 199 -7.71 -12.56 8.43
CA LYS A 199 -8.56 -11.36 8.41
C LYS A 199 -8.35 -10.52 7.15
N LEU A 200 -7.13 -10.48 6.63
CA LEU A 200 -6.82 -9.79 5.38
C LEU A 200 -7.48 -10.49 4.20
N TYR A 201 -7.51 -11.83 4.23
CA TYR A 201 -8.22 -12.67 3.29
C TYR A 201 -9.72 -12.33 3.25
N ASP A 202 -10.37 -12.39 4.42
CA ASP A 202 -11.80 -12.08 4.54
C ASP A 202 -12.12 -10.69 4.01
N LEU A 203 -11.29 -9.69 4.37
CA LEU A 203 -11.43 -8.34 3.86
C LEU A 203 -11.33 -8.28 2.33
N PHE A 204 -10.29 -8.89 1.76
CA PHE A 204 -10.09 -8.90 0.31
C PHE A 204 -11.24 -9.57 -0.43
N PHE A 205 -11.74 -10.72 0.02
CA PHE A 205 -12.85 -11.39 -0.66
C PHE A 205 -14.17 -10.67 -0.54
N ASN A 206 -14.44 -10.04 0.61
CA ASN A 206 -15.61 -9.20 0.77
C ASN A 206 -15.55 -8.02 -0.20
N GLU A 207 -14.42 -7.32 -0.26
CA GLU A 207 -14.23 -6.21 -1.21
C GLU A 207 -14.29 -6.67 -2.67
N LEU A 208 -13.70 -7.83 -3.00
CA LEU A 208 -13.70 -8.40 -4.35
C LEU A 208 -15.12 -8.78 -4.79
N THR A 209 -15.90 -9.39 -3.90
CA THR A 209 -17.29 -9.77 -4.21
C THR A 209 -18.15 -8.54 -4.41
N ASN A 210 -17.99 -7.54 -3.54
CA ASN A 210 -18.70 -6.26 -3.65
C ASN A 210 -18.37 -5.54 -4.95
N ILE A 211 -17.10 -5.46 -5.34
CA ILE A 211 -16.70 -4.76 -6.56
C ILE A 211 -17.13 -5.50 -7.82
N VAL A 212 -17.11 -6.83 -7.83
CA VAL A 212 -17.61 -7.64 -8.95
C VAL A 212 -19.11 -7.37 -9.15
N GLY A 213 -19.90 -7.36 -8.07
CA GLY A 213 -21.32 -7.04 -8.12
C GLY A 213 -21.58 -5.61 -8.62
N GLU A 214 -20.89 -4.62 -8.04
CA GLU A 214 -21.02 -3.22 -8.47
C GLU A 214 -20.62 -3.00 -9.93
N PHE A 215 -19.54 -3.63 -10.39
CA PHE A 215 -19.10 -3.54 -11.77
C PHE A 215 -20.08 -4.19 -12.75
N THR A 216 -20.62 -5.35 -12.39
CA THR A 216 -21.62 -6.05 -13.23
C THR A 216 -22.89 -5.24 -13.37
N ASN A 217 -23.38 -4.67 -12.27
CA ASN A 217 -24.56 -3.78 -12.30
C ASN A 217 -24.29 -2.54 -13.16
N PHE A 218 -23.12 -1.92 -13.00
CA PHE A 218 -22.71 -0.77 -13.81
C PHE A 218 -22.63 -1.09 -15.31
N GLU A 219 -22.11 -2.27 -15.70
CA GLU A 219 -22.11 -2.69 -17.11
C GLU A 219 -23.52 -2.89 -17.66
N THR A 220 -24.43 -3.49 -16.88
CA THR A 220 -25.83 -3.67 -17.27
C THR A 220 -26.55 -2.34 -17.43
N GLU A 221 -26.39 -1.42 -16.47
CA GLU A 221 -26.98 -0.07 -16.52
C GLU A 221 -26.49 0.70 -17.75
N LEU A 222 -25.21 0.59 -18.11
CA LEU A 222 -24.67 1.21 -19.33
C LEU A 222 -25.30 0.65 -20.60
N GLN A 223 -25.56 -0.66 -20.67
CA GLN A 223 -26.18 -1.30 -21.84
C GLN A 223 -27.65 -0.89 -21.98
N GLU A 224 -28.38 -0.80 -20.87
CA GLU A 224 -29.76 -0.33 -20.87
C GLU A 224 -29.83 1.16 -21.27
N ASP A 225 -28.91 1.99 -20.78
CA ASP A 225 -28.80 3.41 -21.13
C ASP A 225 -28.58 3.63 -22.63
N GLU A 226 -27.77 2.79 -23.29
CA GLU A 226 -27.54 2.87 -24.73
C GLU A 226 -28.82 2.58 -25.55
N SER A 227 -29.78 1.87 -24.98
CA SER A 227 -31.04 1.49 -25.63
C SER A 227 -32.17 2.50 -25.47
N MET A 228 -32.05 3.47 -24.55
CA MET A 228 -33.11 4.44 -24.26
C MET A 228 -32.93 5.78 -24.97
N GLU A 229 -33.99 6.28 -25.59
CA GLU A 229 -34.07 7.66 -26.08
C GLU A 229 -34.34 8.62 -24.91
N LEU A 230 -33.27 9.20 -24.36
CA LEU A 230 -33.34 10.25 -23.34
C LEU A 230 -33.20 11.64 -23.96
N ASP A 231 -33.82 12.65 -23.34
CA ASP A 231 -33.54 14.05 -23.68
C ASP A 231 -32.08 14.43 -23.36
N GLU A 232 -31.59 15.50 -23.98
CA GLU A 232 -30.17 15.92 -23.90
C GLU A 232 -29.73 16.27 -22.46
N GLN A 233 -30.64 16.82 -21.65
CA GLN A 233 -30.34 17.20 -20.28
C GLN A 233 -30.22 15.97 -19.37
N ALA A 234 -31.13 15.00 -19.49
CA ALA A 234 -31.10 13.73 -18.80
C ALA A 234 -29.86 12.92 -19.19
N LYS A 235 -29.50 12.90 -20.48
CA LYS A 235 -28.27 12.26 -20.96
C LYS A 235 -27.02 12.86 -20.34
N THR A 236 -26.96 14.19 -20.22
CA THR A 236 -25.82 14.89 -19.60
C THR A 236 -25.69 14.55 -18.11
N LEU A 237 -26.80 14.56 -17.37
CA LEU A 237 -26.80 14.21 -15.94
C LEU A 237 -26.37 12.75 -15.72
N ARG A 238 -26.90 11.80 -16.50
CA ARG A 238 -26.50 10.40 -16.42
C ARG A 238 -25.04 10.18 -16.75
N ASN A 239 -24.50 10.85 -17.75
CA ASN A 239 -23.07 10.76 -18.07
C ASN A 239 -22.18 11.21 -16.90
N ILE A 240 -22.60 12.24 -16.15
CA ILE A 240 -21.87 12.71 -14.96
C ILE A 240 -21.93 11.65 -13.84
N GLU A 241 -23.10 11.05 -13.62
CA GLU A 241 -23.30 9.98 -12.63
C GLU A 241 -22.48 8.73 -12.98
N ASN A 242 -22.56 8.28 -14.24
CA ASN A 242 -21.82 7.13 -14.75
C ASN A 242 -20.29 7.34 -14.63
N GLU A 243 -19.78 8.54 -14.93
CA GLU A 243 -18.36 8.85 -14.75
C GLU A 243 -17.93 8.89 -13.27
N ALA A 244 -18.80 9.34 -12.35
CA ALA A 244 -18.53 9.29 -10.92
C ALA A 244 -18.51 7.84 -10.40
N THR A 245 -19.50 7.03 -10.76
CA THR A 245 -19.59 5.60 -10.42
C THR A 245 -18.37 4.84 -10.94
N LYS A 246 -18.01 5.06 -12.21
CA LYS A 246 -16.81 4.49 -12.84
C LYS A 246 -15.54 4.85 -12.07
N LYS A 247 -15.34 6.12 -11.71
CA LYS A 247 -14.18 6.54 -10.89
C LYS A 247 -14.15 5.85 -9.53
N LYS A 248 -15.29 5.66 -8.89
CA LYS A 248 -15.42 4.96 -7.60
C LYS A 248 -15.01 3.49 -7.74
N ILE A 249 -15.53 2.80 -8.76
CA ILE A 249 -15.15 1.40 -9.05
C ILE A 249 -13.65 1.31 -9.33
N LEU A 250 -13.10 2.18 -10.18
CA LEU A 250 -11.66 2.20 -10.49
C LEU A 250 -10.78 2.35 -9.24
N ARG A 251 -11.23 3.13 -8.25
CA ARG A 251 -10.53 3.28 -6.97
C ARG A 251 -10.67 2.06 -6.06
N LYS A 252 -11.83 1.41 -6.04
CA LYS A 252 -11.98 0.12 -5.36
C LYS A 252 -11.05 -0.93 -5.96
N ILE A 253 -10.85 -0.94 -7.28
CA ILE A 253 -9.87 -1.83 -7.93
C ILE A 253 -8.44 -1.55 -7.41
N ASP A 254 -8.06 -0.29 -7.18
CA ASP A 254 -6.73 0.02 -6.61
C ASP A 254 -6.54 -0.56 -5.20
N ILE A 255 -7.60 -0.51 -4.38
CA ILE A 255 -7.59 -1.11 -3.05
C ILE A 255 -7.42 -2.62 -3.16
N ILE A 256 -8.21 -3.29 -4.02
CA ILE A 256 -8.10 -4.73 -4.30
C ILE A 256 -6.68 -5.11 -4.70
N ILE A 257 -6.07 -4.36 -5.63
CA ILE A 257 -4.68 -4.56 -6.06
C ILE A 257 -3.73 -4.49 -4.84
N CYS A 258 -3.87 -3.48 -3.98
CA CYS A 258 -3.02 -3.32 -2.80
C CYS A 258 -3.16 -4.47 -1.79
N LEU A 259 -4.37 -5.00 -1.60
CA LEU A 259 -4.62 -6.14 -0.71
C LEU A 259 -4.09 -7.44 -1.30
N MET A 260 -4.28 -7.63 -2.61
CA MET A 260 -3.90 -8.84 -3.33
C MET A 260 -2.38 -9.07 -3.34
N GLU A 261 -1.57 -8.00 -3.36
CA GLU A 261 -0.11 -8.06 -3.22
C GLU A 261 0.36 -8.71 -1.90
N ARG A 262 -0.54 -8.95 -0.95
CA ARG A 262 -0.24 -9.48 0.39
C ARG A 262 -0.94 -10.80 0.70
N ILE A 263 -1.70 -11.34 -0.24
CA ILE A 263 -2.50 -12.55 -0.02
C ILE A 263 -1.98 -13.68 -0.90
N LYS A 264 -1.88 -14.87 -0.31
CA LYS A 264 -1.67 -16.11 -1.05
C LYS A 264 -2.98 -16.52 -1.71
N LEU A 265 -2.98 -16.66 -3.03
CA LEU A 265 -4.17 -17.01 -3.79
C LEU A 265 -4.26 -18.54 -3.95
N SER A 266 -5.43 -19.11 -3.68
CA SER A 266 -5.73 -20.50 -4.04
C SER A 266 -6.34 -20.59 -5.44
N LYS A 267 -6.36 -21.80 -6.03
CA LYS A 267 -6.87 -22.03 -7.39
C LYS A 267 -8.24 -21.42 -7.65
N ARG A 268 -9.19 -21.73 -6.78
CA ARG A 268 -10.58 -21.23 -6.86
C ARG A 268 -10.64 -19.70 -6.89
N HIS A 269 -9.76 -19.02 -6.13
CA HIS A 269 -9.74 -17.57 -6.10
C HIS A 269 -9.10 -16.98 -7.34
N CYS A 270 -8.07 -17.64 -7.89
CA CYS A 270 -7.47 -17.22 -9.16
C CYS A 270 -8.48 -17.25 -10.29
N GLU A 271 -9.27 -18.32 -10.41
CA GLU A 271 -10.32 -18.41 -11.44
C GLU A 271 -11.32 -17.25 -11.35
N LEU A 272 -11.76 -16.90 -10.12
CA LEU A 272 -12.66 -15.77 -9.90
C LEU A 272 -12.00 -14.43 -10.29
N ILE A 273 -10.75 -14.21 -9.87
CA ILE A 273 -10.02 -12.97 -10.13
C ILE A 273 -9.68 -12.85 -11.63
N ILE A 274 -9.36 -13.94 -12.32
CA ILE A 274 -9.14 -13.96 -13.77
C ILE A 274 -10.42 -13.55 -14.50
N LYS A 275 -11.58 -14.13 -14.14
CA LYS A 275 -12.87 -13.72 -14.72
C LYS A 275 -13.18 -12.25 -14.48
N PHE A 276 -12.90 -11.75 -13.27
CA PHE A 276 -13.06 -10.32 -12.97
C PHE A 276 -12.07 -9.45 -13.76
N ALA A 277 -10.82 -9.86 -13.89
CA ALA A 277 -9.82 -9.14 -14.67
C ALA A 277 -10.19 -9.07 -16.15
N ASP A 278 -10.74 -10.16 -16.70
CA ASP A 278 -11.27 -10.23 -18.07
C ASP A 278 -12.44 -9.25 -18.26
N SER A 279 -13.42 -9.25 -17.34
CA SER A 279 -14.57 -8.33 -17.45
C SER A 279 -14.12 -6.86 -17.48
N ILE A 280 -13.17 -6.48 -16.61
CA ILE A 280 -12.64 -5.11 -16.63
C ILE A 280 -11.66 -4.86 -17.79
N ALA A 281 -11.05 -5.86 -18.42
CA ALA A 281 -10.06 -5.63 -19.49
C ALA A 281 -10.65 -5.04 -20.78
N LYS A 282 -11.98 -5.08 -20.93
CA LYS A 282 -12.71 -4.60 -22.13
C LYS A 282 -12.50 -3.10 -22.45
N SER A 283 -12.18 -2.27 -21.45
CA SER A 283 -11.94 -0.84 -21.65
C SER A 283 -10.46 -0.47 -21.53
N LYS A 284 -10.00 0.43 -22.39
CA LYS A 284 -8.60 0.93 -22.41
C LYS A 284 -8.13 1.50 -21.07
N ILE A 285 -9.05 2.07 -20.28
CA ILE A 285 -8.76 2.70 -18.98
C ILE A 285 -8.48 1.62 -17.92
N THR A 286 -9.32 0.59 -17.87
CA THR A 286 -9.26 -0.52 -16.91
C THR A 286 -8.27 -1.60 -17.31
N GLN A 287 -7.91 -1.69 -18.59
CA GLN A 287 -6.97 -2.68 -19.11
C GLN A 287 -5.65 -2.70 -18.31
N LYS A 288 -5.05 -1.53 -18.02
CA LYS A 288 -3.82 -1.45 -17.21
C LYS A 288 -3.98 -2.05 -15.80
N LYS A 289 -5.16 -1.89 -15.20
CA LYS A 289 -5.47 -2.46 -13.88
C LYS A 289 -5.69 -3.96 -13.97
N ALA A 290 -6.39 -4.44 -15.00
CA ALA A 290 -6.51 -5.86 -15.32
C ALA A 290 -5.13 -6.50 -15.40
N PHE A 291 -4.23 -5.95 -16.23
CA PHE A 291 -2.86 -6.43 -16.35
C PHE A 291 -2.10 -6.47 -15.03
N LYS A 292 -2.25 -5.45 -14.18
CA LYS A 292 -1.62 -5.43 -12.86
C LYS A 292 -2.18 -6.55 -11.97
N ILE A 293 -3.48 -6.80 -12.01
CA ILE A 293 -4.12 -7.93 -11.30
C ILE A 293 -3.53 -9.25 -11.80
N LEU A 294 -3.52 -9.47 -13.11
CA LEU A 294 -3.01 -10.69 -13.73
C LEU A 294 -1.52 -10.93 -13.41
N SER A 295 -0.72 -9.86 -13.39
CA SER A 295 0.68 -9.93 -13.00
C SER A 295 0.84 -10.33 -11.54
N ILE A 296 0.01 -9.80 -10.63
CA ILE A 296 0.03 -10.19 -9.23
C ILE A 296 -0.38 -11.66 -9.08
N ILE A 297 -1.37 -12.16 -9.82
CA ILE A 297 -1.71 -13.59 -9.81
C ILE A 297 -0.48 -14.42 -10.20
N LEU A 298 0.20 -14.08 -11.30
CA LEU A 298 1.41 -14.79 -11.70
C LEU A 298 2.52 -14.73 -10.65
N GLU A 299 2.66 -13.63 -9.91
CA GLU A 299 3.65 -13.48 -8.85
C GLU A 299 3.25 -14.27 -7.59
N SER A 300 2.01 -14.14 -7.12
CA SER A 300 1.54 -14.64 -5.81
C SER A 300 0.92 -16.03 -5.83
N TYR A 301 0.58 -16.57 -7.00
CA TYR A 301 0.00 -17.90 -7.10
C TYR A 301 1.03 -18.98 -6.76
N GLU A 302 0.69 -19.82 -5.78
CA GLU A 302 1.47 -21.01 -5.44
C GLU A 302 1.16 -22.09 -6.46
N VAL A 303 2.00 -22.17 -7.48
CA VAL A 303 1.81 -23.13 -8.54
C VAL A 303 2.40 -24.46 -8.10
N THR A 304 1.62 -25.53 -8.23
CA THR A 304 2.06 -26.88 -7.86
C THR A 304 2.70 -27.63 -9.01
N SER A 305 2.36 -27.31 -10.26
CA SER A 305 2.89 -27.96 -11.45
C SER A 305 3.07 -27.02 -12.64
N TYR A 306 3.83 -27.45 -13.64
CA TYR A 306 4.02 -26.69 -14.87
C TYR A 306 2.72 -26.55 -15.68
N GLU A 307 1.90 -27.60 -15.72
CA GLU A 307 0.62 -27.62 -16.44
C GLU A 307 -0.33 -26.56 -15.88
N GLU A 308 -0.36 -26.41 -14.56
CA GLU A 308 -1.14 -25.37 -13.88
C GLU A 308 -0.61 -23.97 -14.18
N LEU A 309 0.72 -23.79 -14.20
CA LEU A 309 1.34 -22.52 -14.60
C LEU A 309 0.99 -22.18 -16.05
N SER A 310 1.05 -23.17 -16.94
CA SER A 310 0.77 -23.05 -18.37
C SER A 310 -0.70 -22.77 -18.64
N GLU A 311 -1.61 -23.41 -17.93
CA GLU A 311 -3.06 -23.15 -18.02
C GLU A 311 -3.38 -21.71 -17.61
N ILE A 312 -2.86 -21.27 -16.46
CA ILE A 312 -3.02 -19.89 -16.00
C ILE A 312 -2.42 -18.94 -17.03
N PHE A 313 -1.18 -19.16 -17.44
CA PHE A 313 -0.54 -18.29 -18.43
C PHE A 313 -1.35 -18.23 -19.74
N SER A 314 -1.83 -19.36 -20.25
CA SER A 314 -2.66 -19.44 -21.46
C SER A 314 -3.95 -18.65 -21.31
N GLN A 315 -4.66 -18.79 -20.19
CA GLN A 315 -5.81 -17.96 -19.86
C GLN A 315 -5.43 -16.48 -19.89
N LEU A 316 -4.37 -16.09 -19.18
CA LEU A 316 -3.89 -14.71 -19.15
C LEU A 316 -3.51 -14.17 -20.54
N THR A 317 -2.88 -14.99 -21.38
CA THR A 317 -2.52 -14.59 -22.76
C THR A 317 -3.75 -14.37 -23.62
N GLY A 318 -4.78 -15.23 -23.50
CA GLY A 318 -6.05 -15.07 -24.21
C GLY A 318 -6.77 -13.78 -23.86
N TYR A 319 -6.71 -13.36 -22.58
CA TYR A 319 -7.41 -12.16 -22.10
C TYR A 319 -6.64 -10.85 -22.28
N ALA A 320 -5.31 -10.92 -22.21
CA ALA A 320 -4.50 -9.71 -22.07
C ALA A 320 -4.01 -9.15 -23.42
N PHE A 321 -4.00 -9.93 -24.49
CA PHE A 321 -3.11 -9.65 -25.63
C PHE A 321 -3.74 -8.95 -26.83
N SER A 322 -4.47 -7.86 -26.63
CA SER A 322 -4.67 -6.91 -27.74
C SER A 322 -3.32 -6.28 -28.14
N ALA A 323 -3.11 -6.00 -29.43
CA ALA A 323 -1.82 -5.63 -30.01
C ALA A 323 -1.12 -4.39 -29.39
N THR A 324 -1.81 -3.60 -28.55
CA THR A 324 -1.35 -2.29 -28.09
C THR A 324 -0.55 -2.29 -26.76
N GLN A 325 -0.30 -3.45 -26.13
CA GLN A 325 0.28 -3.53 -24.77
C GLN A 325 1.55 -4.41 -24.64
N GLN A 326 2.46 -4.36 -25.60
CA GLN A 326 3.68 -5.19 -25.64
C GLN A 326 4.53 -5.16 -24.36
N LYS A 327 4.72 -3.98 -23.74
CA LYS A 327 5.55 -3.85 -22.53
C LYS A 327 4.99 -4.68 -21.37
N GLN A 328 3.67 -4.69 -21.21
CA GLN A 328 2.97 -5.47 -20.19
C GLN A 328 3.06 -6.97 -20.51
N LYS A 329 2.96 -7.34 -21.80
CA LYS A 329 3.16 -8.73 -22.23
C LYS A 329 4.55 -9.25 -21.83
N LEU A 330 5.59 -8.50 -22.19
CA LEU A 330 6.97 -8.85 -21.87
C LEU A 330 7.21 -8.95 -20.36
N TYR A 331 6.55 -8.11 -19.57
CA TYR A 331 6.62 -8.19 -18.10
C TYR A 331 5.99 -9.48 -17.56
N MET A 332 4.77 -9.83 -17.99
CA MET A 332 4.12 -11.09 -17.57
C MET A 332 4.93 -12.32 -18.00
N LEU A 333 5.50 -12.27 -19.21
CA LEU A 333 6.38 -13.30 -19.72
C LEU A 333 7.62 -13.47 -18.86
N LYS A 334 8.24 -12.37 -18.46
CA LYS A 334 9.40 -12.38 -17.56
C LYS A 334 9.06 -13.01 -16.21
N ILE A 335 7.89 -12.70 -15.65
CA ILE A 335 7.43 -13.32 -14.39
C ILE A 335 7.23 -14.82 -14.58
N PHE A 336 6.50 -15.23 -15.64
CA PHE A 336 6.27 -16.64 -15.96
C PHE A 336 7.59 -17.41 -16.07
N LEU A 337 8.53 -16.89 -16.85
CA LEU A 337 9.85 -17.50 -17.03
C LEU A 337 10.67 -17.53 -15.73
N SER A 338 10.48 -16.56 -14.82
CA SER A 338 11.18 -16.53 -13.54
C SER A 338 10.74 -17.62 -12.57
N LYS A 339 9.50 -18.14 -12.72
CA LYS A 339 8.97 -19.26 -11.93
C LYS A 339 9.45 -20.63 -12.40
N ILE A 340 9.99 -20.70 -13.61
CA ILE A 340 10.54 -21.93 -14.19
C ILE A 340 12.02 -22.03 -13.81
N LYS A 341 12.38 -23.08 -13.06
CA LYS A 341 13.78 -23.39 -12.73
C LYS A 341 14.44 -23.99 -13.97
N LYS A 342 15.66 -23.55 -14.29
CA LYS A 342 16.48 -24.30 -15.24
C LYS A 342 16.81 -25.67 -14.63
N PRO A 343 16.71 -26.78 -15.38
CA PRO A 343 17.24 -28.04 -14.91
C PRO A 343 18.72 -27.85 -14.57
N LYS A 344 19.14 -28.30 -13.37
CA LYS A 344 20.57 -28.38 -13.05
C LYS A 344 21.19 -29.32 -14.08
N LYS A 345 22.23 -28.87 -14.80
CA LYS A 345 22.99 -29.78 -15.65
C LYS A 345 23.55 -30.89 -14.77
N GLU A 346 23.56 -32.12 -15.26
CA GLU A 346 24.08 -33.27 -14.50
C GLU A 346 25.54 -33.06 -14.06
N ASP A 347 26.30 -32.22 -14.76
CA ASP A 347 27.66 -31.82 -14.40
C ASP A 347 27.77 -31.00 -13.08
N ASP A 348 26.69 -30.33 -12.63
CA ASP A 348 26.66 -29.53 -11.39
C ASP A 348 26.29 -30.36 -10.14
N LYS A 349 26.05 -31.68 -10.29
CA LYS A 349 25.62 -32.56 -9.19
C LYS A 349 26.77 -33.19 -8.40
N MET A 350 28.02 -33.09 -8.85
CA MET A 350 29.14 -33.79 -8.20
C MET A 350 29.85 -33.02 -7.08
N GLU A 351 29.51 -31.75 -6.80
CA GLU A 351 30.39 -30.89 -5.98
C GLU A 351 29.85 -30.43 -4.61
N ASN A 352 28.61 -30.76 -4.19
CA ASN A 352 28.01 -30.14 -2.99
C ASN A 352 27.30 -31.07 -1.96
N ASP A 353 27.42 -32.38 -2.05
CA ASP A 353 26.63 -33.30 -1.19
C ASP A 353 27.24 -33.62 0.19
N TYR A 354 28.30 -32.92 0.65
CA TYR A 354 29.00 -33.29 1.90
C TYR A 354 28.82 -32.41 3.14
N ASP A 355 28.21 -31.22 3.09
CA ASP A 355 28.27 -30.27 4.23
C ASP A 355 26.96 -29.99 5.01
N ASP A 356 25.79 -30.49 4.59
CA ASP A 356 24.50 -30.00 5.13
C ASP A 356 23.80 -30.88 6.20
N LEU A 357 24.47 -31.87 6.80
CA LEU A 357 23.83 -32.83 7.73
C LEU A 357 23.97 -32.56 9.23
N ALA A 358 24.49 -31.41 9.66
CA ALA A 358 24.66 -31.13 11.10
C ALA A 358 24.12 -29.76 11.53
N ASN A 359 23.06 -29.80 12.36
CA ASN A 359 22.49 -28.71 13.17
C ASN A 359 21.34 -27.90 12.54
N ASN A 360 20.12 -28.42 12.63
CA ASN A 360 18.93 -27.57 12.75
C ASN A 360 18.07 -28.06 13.93
N PRO A 361 17.94 -27.27 15.02
CA PRO A 361 16.99 -27.58 16.08
C PRO A 361 15.55 -27.31 15.62
N VAL A 362 14.65 -28.19 16.04
CA VAL A 362 13.21 -28.07 15.83
C VAL A 362 12.68 -26.99 16.78
N GLU A 363 12.44 -25.78 16.28
CA GLU A 363 11.66 -24.77 16.98
C GLU A 363 10.20 -24.82 16.51
N ASP A 364 9.28 -24.97 17.46
CA ASP A 364 7.83 -24.83 17.25
C ASP A 364 7.50 -23.36 16.95
N SER A 365 7.46 -23.00 15.66
CA SER A 365 7.13 -21.64 15.21
C SER A 365 5.74 -21.58 14.56
N ASP A 366 4.71 -21.29 15.34
CA ASP A 366 3.39 -20.80 14.86
C ASP A 366 3.46 -19.35 14.30
N GLU A 367 4.66 -18.79 14.13
CA GLU A 367 4.85 -17.50 13.47
C GLU A 367 4.98 -17.72 11.97
N ASP A 368 3.85 -17.59 11.26
CA ASP A 368 3.73 -17.44 9.81
C ASP A 368 4.75 -16.42 9.27
N ASP A 369 5.97 -16.87 8.95
CA ASP A 369 6.99 -16.01 8.37
C ASP A 369 6.58 -15.66 6.92
N PRO A 370 6.48 -14.38 6.55
CA PRO A 370 6.10 -13.99 5.19
C PRO A 370 7.23 -14.06 4.16
N GLU A 371 8.43 -14.51 4.53
CA GLU A 371 9.56 -14.70 3.60
C GLU A 371 9.74 -16.18 3.25
N GLU A 372 8.68 -16.79 2.72
CA GLU A 372 8.79 -18.09 2.06
C GLU A 372 9.38 -17.88 0.67
N GLU A 373 10.56 -18.44 0.39
CA GLU A 373 11.13 -18.41 -0.95
C GLU A 373 10.13 -19.01 -1.94
N MET A 374 9.87 -18.31 -3.05
CA MET A 374 9.00 -18.84 -4.10
C MET A 374 9.57 -20.16 -4.60
N LYS A 375 8.84 -21.26 -4.39
CA LYS A 375 9.17 -22.56 -4.97
C LYS A 375 9.21 -22.43 -6.49
N LYS A 376 10.36 -22.72 -7.09
CA LYS A 376 10.52 -22.76 -8.55
C LYS A 376 10.09 -24.13 -9.06
N ILE A 377 9.38 -24.15 -10.18
CA ILE A 377 8.93 -25.38 -10.83
C ILE A 377 10.07 -25.93 -11.69
N GLU A 378 10.44 -27.19 -11.48
CA GLU A 378 11.36 -27.90 -12.36
C GLU A 378 10.60 -28.36 -13.61
N VAL A 379 11.13 -28.06 -14.78
CA VAL A 379 10.56 -28.45 -16.07
C VAL A 379 11.52 -29.39 -16.80
N ASN A 380 10.97 -30.39 -17.47
CA ASN A 380 11.74 -31.26 -18.36
C ASN A 380 11.99 -30.58 -19.72
N ASP A 381 12.80 -31.22 -20.58
CA ASP A 381 13.17 -30.65 -21.87
C ASP A 381 11.97 -30.55 -22.84
N GLU A 382 10.99 -31.46 -22.76
CA GLU A 382 9.78 -31.42 -23.57
C GLU A 382 8.90 -30.21 -23.21
N GLN A 383 8.62 -30.03 -21.91
CA GLN A 383 7.90 -28.87 -21.37
C GLN A 383 8.64 -27.57 -21.72
N ARG A 384 9.98 -27.57 -21.64
CA ARG A 384 10.77 -26.40 -22.06
C ARG A 384 10.61 -26.08 -23.54
N GLN A 385 10.59 -27.09 -24.40
CA GLN A 385 10.38 -26.87 -25.83
C GLN A 385 8.95 -26.39 -26.12
N GLU A 386 7.96 -26.89 -25.38
CA GLU A 386 6.58 -26.40 -25.43
C GLU A 386 6.49 -24.93 -24.98
N ILE A 387 7.13 -24.57 -23.85
CA ILE A 387 7.25 -23.18 -23.39
C ILE A 387 7.81 -22.31 -24.51
N ILE A 388 8.92 -22.73 -25.12
CA ILE A 388 9.55 -22.00 -26.21
C ILE A 388 8.55 -21.85 -27.37
N ASN A 389 7.92 -22.92 -27.82
CA ASN A 389 7.02 -22.88 -28.96
C ASN A 389 5.77 -22.00 -28.72
N THR A 390 5.27 -21.95 -27.50
CA THR A 390 4.13 -21.12 -27.10
C THR A 390 4.53 -19.64 -26.93
N ILE A 391 5.71 -19.37 -26.37
CA ILE A 391 6.17 -18.02 -26.04
C ILE A 391 6.85 -17.31 -27.21
N LEU A 392 7.64 -18.03 -28.01
CA LEU A 392 8.46 -17.44 -29.08
C LEU A 392 7.60 -16.65 -30.08
N PRO A 393 6.42 -17.13 -30.52
CA PRO A 393 5.54 -16.34 -31.40
C PRO A 393 5.08 -15.02 -30.76
N GLU A 394 4.75 -15.02 -29.46
CA GLU A 394 4.33 -13.81 -28.73
C GLU A 394 5.50 -12.83 -28.55
N ILE A 395 6.72 -13.32 -28.30
CA ILE A 395 7.92 -12.48 -28.27
C ILE A 395 8.17 -11.85 -29.65
N ILE A 396 8.18 -12.67 -30.70
CA ILE A 396 8.51 -12.22 -32.06
C ILE A 396 7.49 -11.20 -32.52
N THR A 397 6.19 -11.48 -32.40
CA THR A 397 5.14 -10.52 -32.77
C THR A 397 5.22 -9.22 -31.97
N GLY A 398 5.62 -9.30 -30.69
CA GLY A 398 5.84 -8.14 -29.83
C GLY A 398 7.08 -7.29 -30.14
N PHE A 399 8.04 -7.77 -30.95
CA PHE A 399 9.21 -6.99 -31.37
C PHE A 399 9.05 -6.33 -32.75
N TYR A 400 8.14 -6.85 -33.59
CA TYR A 400 7.96 -6.41 -34.99
C TYR A 400 6.65 -5.64 -35.25
N SER A 401 5.91 -5.26 -34.20
CA SER A 401 4.78 -4.32 -34.26
C SER A 401 5.09 -3.04 -33.51
#